data_AF-A0A7K4QAX7-F1
#
_entry.id   AF-A0A7K4QAX7-F1
#
_cell.length_a   1.000
_cell.length_b   1.000
_cell.length_c   1.000
_cell.angle_alpha   90.00
_cell.angle_beta   90.00
_cell.angle_gamma   90.00
#
_symmetry.space_group_name_H-M   'P 1'
#
loop_
_entity.id
_entity.type
_entity.pdbx_description
1 polymer ?
#
loop_
_entity_poly.entity_id
_entity_poly.type
_entity_poly.pdbx_seq_one_letter_code
_entity_poly.pdbx_strand_id
1 'polypeptide(L)'
;QGYQGLVDGGDHIREATWESVSMMLQLGGTVIGSARCQDFRTREGRLRAARNLVKRGITNLCVIGGDGSLTGADTFRAEWGGLLAELLKTGGITAEEAQRSSHLNIVGMVGSIDNDFCGTDMTIGTDSALHRIMEIVDAITTTAQSHQRTFVLEVMGRHCGYVLAPRRGSCHPKNWGKWLKSRFWPHFRYLALITALACGADWVFIPESPPEDDWEEHLCRRLTE
;
A
#
# COMPACT_ATOMS: atom_id res chain seq x y z
N GLN A 1 -4.75 -15.78 0.49
CA GLN A 1 -4.37 -15.24 -0.83
C GLN A 1 -5.10 -13.93 -1.13
N GLY A 2 -5.14 -12.99 -0.17
CA GLY A 2 -5.87 -11.71 -0.33
C GLY A 2 -7.28 -11.84 -0.91
N TYR A 3 -7.67 -10.90 -1.78
CA TYR A 3 -8.97 -10.89 -2.45
C TYR A 3 -9.21 -12.08 -3.38
N GLN A 4 -8.16 -12.69 -3.93
CA GLN A 4 -8.32 -13.85 -4.80
C GLN A 4 -9.00 -15.00 -4.04
N GLY A 5 -8.50 -15.29 -2.84
CA GLY A 5 -9.13 -16.30 -1.97
C GLY A 5 -10.56 -15.95 -1.54
N LEU A 6 -10.88 -14.65 -1.47
CA LEU A 6 -12.25 -14.20 -1.18
C LEU A 6 -13.19 -14.47 -2.36
N VAL A 7 -12.73 -14.24 -3.58
CA VAL A 7 -13.47 -14.50 -4.82
C VAL A 7 -13.65 -16.01 -5.05
N ASP A 8 -12.59 -16.78 -4.86
CA ASP A 8 -12.59 -18.23 -5.07
C ASP A 8 -13.44 -18.96 -4.02
N GLY A 9 -13.45 -18.47 -2.78
CA GLY A 9 -14.22 -19.05 -1.70
C GLY A 9 -13.74 -20.46 -1.33
N GLY A 10 -14.66 -21.32 -0.87
CA GLY A 10 -14.32 -22.71 -0.51
C GLY A 10 -13.21 -22.79 0.55
N ASP A 11 -12.19 -23.61 0.32
CA ASP A 11 -11.09 -23.84 1.28
C ASP A 11 -10.19 -22.61 1.51
N HIS A 12 -10.35 -21.53 0.73
CA HIS A 12 -9.64 -20.28 0.97
C HIS A 12 -10.19 -19.46 2.13
N ILE A 13 -11.41 -19.77 2.60
CA ILE A 13 -11.99 -19.18 3.81
C ILE A 13 -12.05 -20.31 4.85
N ARG A 14 -11.33 -20.15 5.95
CA ARG A 14 -11.22 -21.16 7.01
C ARG A 14 -11.35 -20.49 8.38
N GLU A 15 -11.97 -21.21 9.31
CA GLU A 15 -12.01 -20.78 10.70
C GLU A 15 -10.61 -20.88 11.31
N ALA A 16 -10.20 -19.84 12.03
CA ALA A 16 -8.91 -19.78 12.70
C ALA A 16 -9.06 -20.21 14.16
N THR A 17 -8.19 -21.09 14.64
CA THR A 17 -8.11 -21.50 16.05
C THR A 17 -6.98 -20.77 16.78
N TRP A 18 -6.90 -20.87 18.11
CA TRP A 18 -5.82 -20.29 18.90
C TRP A 18 -4.44 -20.79 18.47
N GLU A 19 -4.33 -22.09 18.20
CA GLU A 19 -3.10 -22.74 17.75
C GLU A 19 -2.72 -22.28 16.34
N SER A 20 -3.72 -21.96 15.52
CA SER A 20 -3.50 -21.58 14.12
C SER A 20 -2.69 -20.31 13.95
N VAL A 21 -2.60 -19.44 14.97
CA VAL A 21 -1.81 -18.20 14.95
C VAL A 21 -0.53 -18.27 15.79
N SER A 22 -0.25 -19.42 16.41
CA SER A 22 0.95 -19.62 17.21
C SER A 22 2.22 -19.55 16.34
N MET A 23 3.31 -19.02 16.91
CA MET A 23 4.63 -18.91 16.24
C MET A 23 4.63 -18.09 14.94
N MET A 24 3.61 -17.25 14.70
CA MET A 24 3.58 -16.38 13.53
C MET A 24 4.31 -15.04 13.73
N LEU A 25 4.51 -14.61 14.97
CA LEU A 25 5.02 -13.26 15.30
C LEU A 25 6.41 -12.98 14.70
N GLN A 26 7.27 -13.99 14.66
CA GLN A 26 8.64 -13.89 14.14
C GLN A 26 8.76 -14.13 12.63
N LEU A 27 7.66 -14.51 11.97
CA LEU A 27 7.68 -14.83 10.54
C LEU A 27 7.48 -13.56 9.71
N GLY A 28 8.35 -13.37 8.72
CA GLY A 28 8.16 -12.32 7.72
C GLY A 28 7.03 -12.64 6.73
N GLY A 29 6.44 -11.60 6.15
CA GLY A 29 5.39 -11.74 5.14
C GLY A 29 4.03 -12.10 5.74
N THR A 30 3.17 -12.73 4.92
CA THR A 30 1.78 -13.07 5.31
C THR A 30 1.57 -14.57 5.24
N VAL A 31 1.33 -15.23 6.38
CA VAL A 31 1.14 -16.69 6.44
C VAL A 31 -0.08 -17.15 5.65
N ILE A 32 -1.13 -16.32 5.60
CA ILE A 32 -2.35 -16.57 4.81
C ILE A 32 -2.20 -16.24 3.32
N GLY A 33 -1.03 -15.72 2.92
CA GLY A 33 -0.69 -15.31 1.55
C GLY A 33 -1.41 -14.05 1.07
N SER A 34 -0.70 -13.25 0.30
CA SER A 34 -1.20 -12.08 -0.43
C SER A 34 -1.14 -12.35 -1.94
N ALA A 35 -2.18 -11.98 -2.67
CA ALA A 35 -2.23 -12.13 -4.13
C ALA A 35 -2.92 -10.92 -4.75
N ARG A 36 -2.40 -10.46 -5.89
CA ARG A 36 -3.10 -9.49 -6.74
C ARG A 36 -4.31 -10.19 -7.35
N CYS A 37 -5.47 -9.54 -7.29
CA CYS A 37 -6.72 -10.10 -7.81
C CYS A 37 -7.30 -9.14 -8.86
N GLN A 38 -7.29 -9.55 -10.13
CA GLN A 38 -7.94 -8.78 -11.20
C GLN A 38 -9.46 -8.93 -11.13
N ASP A 39 -9.95 -10.12 -10.78
CA ASP A 39 -11.37 -10.41 -10.67
C ASP A 39 -12.08 -9.48 -9.70
N PHE A 40 -11.44 -9.13 -8.57
CA PHE A 40 -12.03 -8.23 -7.58
C PHE A 40 -12.16 -6.77 -8.07
N ARG A 41 -11.50 -6.41 -9.18
CA ARG A 41 -11.71 -5.10 -9.82
C ARG A 41 -13.03 -5.05 -10.58
N THR A 42 -13.55 -6.19 -11.02
CA THR A 42 -14.85 -6.27 -11.69
C THR A 42 -15.97 -6.47 -10.69
N ARG A 43 -17.16 -5.98 -11.04
CA ARG A 43 -18.36 -6.16 -10.22
C ARG A 43 -18.73 -7.64 -10.07
N GLU A 44 -18.49 -8.45 -11.09
CA GLU A 44 -18.74 -9.90 -11.06
C GLU A 44 -17.86 -10.61 -10.03
N GLY A 45 -16.56 -10.30 -9.95
CA GLY A 45 -15.69 -10.85 -8.91
C GLY A 45 -16.12 -10.41 -7.51
N ARG A 46 -16.52 -9.14 -7.35
CA ARG A 46 -17.09 -8.64 -6.08
C ARG A 46 -18.40 -9.36 -5.72
N LEU A 47 -19.26 -9.66 -6.70
CA LEU A 47 -20.49 -10.41 -6.48
C LEU A 47 -20.21 -11.84 -5.97
N ARG A 48 -19.22 -12.53 -6.56
CA ARG A 48 -18.76 -13.85 -6.10
C ARG A 48 -18.21 -13.79 -4.68
N ALA A 49 -17.35 -12.80 -4.40
CA ALA A 49 -16.81 -12.56 -3.06
C ALA A 49 -17.92 -12.31 -2.01
N ALA A 50 -18.89 -11.45 -2.34
CA ALA A 50 -20.03 -11.17 -1.46
C ALA A 50 -20.84 -12.44 -1.17
N ARG A 51 -21.11 -13.26 -2.18
CA ARG A 51 -21.81 -14.54 -2.00
C ARG A 51 -21.08 -15.46 -1.03
N ASN A 52 -19.75 -15.56 -1.14
CA ASN A 52 -18.94 -16.42 -0.28
C ASN A 52 -18.95 -15.97 1.19
N LEU A 53 -18.96 -14.66 1.43
CA LEU A 53 -19.08 -14.07 2.77
C LEU A 53 -20.47 -14.32 3.37
N VAL A 54 -21.52 -14.01 2.60
CA VAL A 54 -22.93 -14.13 3.04
C VAL A 54 -23.27 -15.58 3.40
N LYS A 55 -22.85 -16.55 2.58
CA LYS A 55 -23.07 -17.98 2.86
C LYS A 55 -22.42 -18.47 4.16
N ARG A 56 -21.42 -17.74 4.66
CA ARG A 56 -20.73 -18.04 5.92
C ARG A 56 -21.17 -17.13 7.07
N GLY A 57 -22.12 -16.23 6.83
CA GLY A 57 -22.58 -15.25 7.81
C GLY A 57 -21.50 -14.22 8.20
N ILE A 58 -20.50 -14.00 7.34
CA ILE A 58 -19.41 -13.07 7.63
C ILE A 58 -19.80 -11.66 7.19
N THR A 59 -20.01 -10.78 8.16
CA THR A 59 -20.37 -9.36 7.95
C THR A 59 -19.31 -8.40 8.46
N ASN A 60 -18.26 -8.91 9.11
CA ASN A 60 -17.15 -8.13 9.64
C ASN A 60 -15.88 -8.54 8.89
N LEU A 61 -15.25 -7.58 8.22
CA LEU A 61 -14.06 -7.81 7.41
C LEU A 61 -12.91 -6.94 7.91
N CYS A 62 -11.81 -7.57 8.29
CA CYS A 62 -10.56 -6.88 8.54
C CYS A 62 -9.66 -7.01 7.31
N VAL A 63 -9.27 -5.89 6.71
CA VAL A 63 -8.40 -5.85 5.52
C VAL A 63 -7.04 -5.29 5.92
N ILE A 64 -6.01 -6.12 5.81
CA ILE A 64 -4.62 -5.73 6.07
C ILE A 64 -3.88 -5.64 4.72
N GLY A 65 -3.40 -4.46 4.36
CA GLY A 65 -2.66 -4.25 3.11
C GLY A 65 -2.33 -2.79 2.84
N GLY A 66 -1.86 -2.51 1.63
CA GLY A 66 -1.55 -1.15 1.19
C GLY A 66 -2.78 -0.40 0.63
N ASP A 67 -2.52 0.81 0.11
CA ASP A 67 -3.54 1.73 -0.42
C ASP A 67 -4.55 1.08 -1.38
N GLY A 68 -4.06 0.33 -2.38
CA GLY A 68 -4.93 -0.33 -3.36
C GLY A 68 -5.88 -1.37 -2.74
N SER A 69 -5.46 -2.05 -1.66
CA SER A 69 -6.33 -2.99 -0.95
C SER A 69 -7.41 -2.26 -0.18
N LEU A 70 -7.05 -1.19 0.53
CA LEU A 70 -7.99 -0.42 1.34
C LEU A 70 -9.01 0.33 0.48
N THR A 71 -8.58 0.86 -0.67
CA THR A 71 -9.48 1.46 -1.68
C THR A 71 -10.47 0.42 -2.24
N GLY A 72 -9.99 -0.80 -2.50
CA GLY A 72 -10.85 -1.92 -2.91
C GLY A 72 -11.88 -2.29 -1.85
N ALA A 73 -11.49 -2.26 -0.58
CA ALA A 73 -12.38 -2.52 0.55
C ALA A 73 -13.48 -1.46 0.68
N ASP A 74 -13.15 -0.17 0.57
CA ASP A 74 -14.14 0.91 0.64
C ASP A 74 -15.14 0.84 -0.52
N THR A 75 -14.66 0.59 -1.74
CA THR A 75 -15.52 0.35 -2.91
C THR A 75 -16.46 -0.83 -2.67
N PHE A 76 -15.95 -1.93 -2.11
CA PHE A 76 -16.75 -3.11 -1.81
C PHE A 76 -17.85 -2.85 -0.77
N ARG A 77 -17.55 -2.05 0.27
CA ARG A 77 -18.54 -1.60 1.26
C ARG A 77 -19.61 -0.73 0.62
N ALA A 78 -19.22 0.24 -0.22
CA ALA A 78 -20.14 1.15 -0.88
C ALA A 78 -21.11 0.40 -1.81
N GLU A 79 -20.62 -0.63 -2.51
CA GLU A 79 -21.44 -1.44 -3.42
C GLU A 79 -22.23 -2.56 -2.73
N TRP A 80 -22.00 -2.82 -1.44
CA TRP A 80 -22.53 -3.99 -0.72
C TRP A 80 -24.04 -4.20 -0.87
N GLY A 81 -24.83 -3.15 -0.65
CA GLY A 81 -26.30 -3.22 -0.77
C GLY A 81 -26.75 -3.56 -2.19
N GLY A 82 -26.05 -3.06 -3.22
CA GLY A 82 -26.31 -3.38 -4.62
C GLY A 82 -25.97 -4.84 -4.96
N LEU A 83 -24.86 -5.35 -4.42
CA LEU A 83 -24.45 -6.74 -4.60
C LEU A 83 -25.46 -7.70 -3.96
N LEU A 84 -25.97 -7.40 -2.76
CA LEU A 84 -26.99 -8.23 -2.10
C LEU A 84 -28.31 -8.26 -2.89
N ALA A 85 -28.78 -7.13 -3.38
CA ALA A 85 -30.00 -7.07 -4.20
C ALA A 85 -29.87 -7.92 -5.48
N GLU A 86 -28.69 -7.89 -6.10
CA GLU A 86 -28.36 -8.67 -7.29
C GLU A 86 -28.27 -10.18 -6.98
N LEU A 87 -27.66 -10.55 -5.86
CA LEU A 87 -27.60 -11.94 -5.38
C LEU A 87 -28.98 -12.51 -5.03
N LEU A 88 -29.87 -11.70 -4.46
CA LEU A 88 -31.26 -12.09 -4.20
C LEU A 88 -32.03 -12.33 -5.50
N LYS A 89 -31.88 -11.43 -6.48
CA LYS A 89 -32.56 -11.54 -7.78
C LYS A 89 -32.10 -12.76 -8.58
N THR A 90 -30.81 -13.09 -8.50
CA THR A 90 -30.21 -14.23 -9.21
C THR A 90 -30.40 -15.56 -8.47
N GLY A 91 -30.98 -15.56 -7.28
CA GLY A 91 -31.15 -16.76 -6.45
C GLY A 91 -29.84 -17.29 -5.86
N GLY A 92 -28.80 -16.44 -5.79
CA GLY A 92 -27.50 -16.79 -5.23
C GLY A 92 -27.49 -16.94 -3.71
N ILE A 93 -28.43 -16.26 -3.03
CA ILE A 93 -28.65 -16.22 -1.57
C ILE A 93 -30.15 -16.16 -1.25
N THR A 94 -30.52 -16.54 -0.03
CA THR A 94 -31.89 -16.45 0.51
C THR A 94 -32.18 -15.07 1.11
N ALA A 95 -33.47 -14.73 1.26
CA ALA A 95 -33.90 -13.48 1.88
C ALA A 95 -33.42 -13.35 3.34
N GLU A 96 -33.36 -14.46 4.07
CA GLU A 96 -32.88 -14.50 5.46
C GLU A 96 -31.37 -14.22 5.56
N GLU A 97 -30.57 -14.83 4.68
CA GLU A 97 -29.12 -14.59 4.60
C GLU A 97 -28.81 -13.12 4.24
N ALA A 98 -29.59 -12.54 3.33
CA ALA A 98 -29.46 -11.14 2.97
C ALA A 98 -29.82 -10.18 4.11
N GLN A 99 -30.86 -10.49 4.90
CA GLN A 99 -31.22 -9.70 6.08
C GLN A 99 -30.13 -9.75 7.16
N ARG A 100 -29.62 -10.95 7.46
CA ARG A 100 -28.51 -11.15 8.42
C ARG A 100 -27.25 -10.41 8.00
N SER A 101 -27.03 -10.28 6.69
CA SER A 101 -25.85 -9.66 6.11
C SER A 101 -26.09 -8.24 5.58
N SER A 102 -27.15 -7.56 6.05
CA SER A 102 -27.59 -6.24 5.56
C SER A 102 -26.50 -5.16 5.58
N HIS A 103 -25.57 -5.24 6.53
CA HIS A 103 -24.46 -4.31 6.67
C HIS A 103 -23.11 -5.04 6.67
N LEU A 104 -22.13 -4.46 5.98
CA LEU A 104 -20.75 -4.90 5.98
C LEU A 104 -19.89 -3.92 6.79
N ASN A 105 -19.35 -4.40 7.91
CA ASN A 105 -18.40 -3.66 8.73
C ASN A 105 -17.00 -3.95 8.21
N ILE A 106 -16.26 -2.90 7.86
CA ILE A 106 -14.88 -3.02 7.39
C ILE A 106 -13.96 -2.25 8.32
N VAL A 107 -12.87 -2.91 8.74
CA VAL A 107 -11.73 -2.29 9.40
C VAL A 107 -10.51 -2.48 8.51
N GLY A 108 -9.77 -1.40 8.27
CA GLY A 108 -8.53 -1.41 7.50
C GLY A 108 -7.31 -1.27 8.39
N MET A 109 -6.27 -2.05 8.15
CA MET A 109 -4.94 -1.86 8.72
C MET A 109 -3.92 -1.72 7.60
N VAL A 110 -3.02 -0.75 7.74
CA VAL A 110 -2.04 -0.46 6.71
C VAL A 110 -0.80 -1.34 6.88
N GLY A 111 -0.65 -2.30 5.99
CA GLY A 111 0.55 -3.13 5.85
C GLY A 111 1.29 -2.75 4.57
N SER A 112 2.35 -1.96 4.71
CA SER A 112 3.17 -1.45 3.60
C SER A 112 4.58 -1.14 4.10
N ILE A 113 5.58 -1.42 3.28
CA ILE A 113 6.97 -1.00 3.54
C ILE A 113 7.21 0.46 3.13
N ASP A 114 6.36 0.99 2.23
CA ASP A 114 6.58 2.26 1.55
C ASP A 114 6.20 3.47 2.43
N ASN A 115 5.52 3.26 3.58
CA ASN A 115 4.86 4.30 4.38
C ASN A 115 3.97 5.23 3.52
N ASP A 116 3.19 4.64 2.62
CA ASP A 116 2.49 5.30 1.52
C ASP A 116 1.02 5.65 1.82
N PHE A 117 0.55 5.51 3.06
CA PHE A 117 -0.86 5.75 3.41
C PHE A 117 -1.05 7.01 4.25
N CYS A 118 -1.89 7.93 3.76
CA CYS A 118 -2.18 9.16 4.47
C CYS A 118 -3.06 8.91 5.70
N GLY A 119 -2.80 9.65 6.78
CA GLY A 119 -3.55 9.53 8.03
C GLY A 119 -2.96 8.53 9.04
N THR A 120 -1.87 7.84 8.69
CA THR A 120 -1.02 7.13 9.66
C THR A 120 0.39 7.71 9.63
N ASP A 121 1.04 7.81 10.79
CA ASP A 121 2.42 8.28 10.87
C ASP A 121 3.40 7.20 10.38
N MET A 122 3.08 5.93 10.65
CA MET A 122 3.88 4.75 10.32
C MET A 122 2.99 3.61 9.84
N THR A 123 3.46 2.85 8.85
CA THR A 123 2.82 1.62 8.37
C THR A 123 3.54 0.36 8.86
N ILE A 124 2.80 -0.74 8.99
CA ILE A 124 3.37 -2.03 9.41
C ILE A 124 4.30 -2.53 8.31
N GLY A 125 5.58 -2.73 8.67
CA GLY A 125 6.63 -3.25 7.78
C GLY A 125 7.71 -2.23 7.40
N THR A 126 7.47 -0.94 7.58
CA THR A 126 8.43 0.12 7.22
C THR A 126 9.74 0.01 8.00
N ASP A 127 9.67 -0.13 9.32
CA ASP A 127 10.85 -0.27 10.19
C ASP A 127 11.65 -1.54 9.85
N SER A 128 10.96 -2.66 9.63
CA SER A 128 11.61 -3.91 9.22
C SER A 128 12.33 -3.78 7.87
N ALA A 129 11.73 -3.08 6.91
CA ALA A 129 12.34 -2.81 5.61
C ALA A 129 13.56 -1.89 5.75
N LEU A 130 13.46 -0.82 6.55
CA LEU A 130 14.57 0.08 6.85
C LEU A 130 15.74 -0.69 7.48
N HIS A 131 15.46 -1.58 8.43
CA HIS A 131 16.48 -2.41 9.05
C HIS A 131 17.23 -3.27 8.02
N ARG A 132 16.52 -3.88 7.06
CA ARG A 132 17.17 -4.65 5.97
C ARG A 132 18.05 -3.75 5.09
N ILE A 133 17.62 -2.53 4.81
CA ILE A 133 18.41 -1.57 4.02
C ILE A 133 19.68 -1.20 4.78
N MET A 134 19.58 -0.92 6.08
CA MET A 134 20.73 -0.58 6.92
C MET A 134 21.76 -1.70 7.00
N GLU A 135 21.32 -2.96 7.16
CA GLU A 135 22.24 -4.12 7.12
C GLU A 135 23.05 -4.17 5.81
N ILE A 136 22.42 -3.86 4.68
CA ILE A 136 23.09 -3.83 3.36
C ILE A 136 24.07 -2.67 3.27
N VAL A 137 23.67 -1.48 3.74
CA VAL A 137 24.53 -0.29 3.74
C VAL A 137 25.76 -0.52 4.61
N ASP A 138 25.60 -1.06 5.81
CA ASP A 138 26.70 -1.35 6.73
C ASP A 138 27.68 -2.36 6.10
N ALA A 139 27.16 -3.40 5.44
CA ALA A 139 27.97 -4.37 4.74
C ALA A 139 28.79 -3.75 3.60
N ILE A 140 28.20 -2.84 2.81
CA ILE A 140 28.86 -2.19 1.68
C ILE A 140 29.89 -1.15 2.15
N THR A 141 29.60 -0.42 3.22
CA THR A 141 30.42 0.71 3.71
C THR A 141 31.87 0.30 3.99
N THR A 142 32.08 -0.89 4.58
CA THR A 142 33.43 -1.42 4.86
C THR A 142 34.26 -1.60 3.57
N THR A 143 33.63 -2.02 2.48
CA THR A 143 34.29 -2.20 1.17
C THR A 143 34.50 -0.87 0.45
N ALA A 144 33.56 0.08 0.61
CA ALA A 144 33.64 1.42 0.03
C ALA A 144 34.85 2.18 0.56
N GLN A 145 35.06 2.17 1.88
CA GLN A 145 36.18 2.83 2.54
C GLN A 145 37.53 2.23 2.14
N SER A 146 37.60 0.92 1.95
CA SER A 146 38.85 0.22 1.60
C SER A 146 39.38 0.56 0.21
N HIS A 147 38.50 0.90 -0.73
CA HIS A 147 38.86 1.13 -2.14
C HIS A 147 38.50 2.52 -2.65
N GLN A 148 38.07 3.44 -1.78
CA GLN A 148 37.59 4.78 -2.15
C GLN A 148 36.55 4.73 -3.28
N ARG A 149 35.54 3.85 -3.13
CA ARG A 149 34.49 3.66 -4.13
C ARG A 149 33.23 4.41 -3.73
N THR A 150 32.59 5.02 -4.72
CA THR A 150 31.22 5.55 -4.60
C THR A 150 30.23 4.45 -4.95
N PHE A 151 29.21 4.27 -4.10
CA PHE A 151 28.11 3.34 -4.34
C PHE A 151 26.82 4.11 -4.56
N VAL A 152 26.02 3.66 -5.52
CA VAL A 152 24.65 4.14 -5.73
C VAL A 152 23.70 3.03 -5.29
N LEU A 153 22.85 3.32 -4.30
CA LEU A 153 21.90 2.35 -3.76
C LEU A 153 20.47 2.71 -4.20
N GLU A 154 19.82 1.80 -4.92
CA GLU A 154 18.40 1.91 -5.25
C GLU A 154 17.56 1.21 -4.17
N VAL A 155 16.61 1.94 -3.57
CA VAL A 155 15.68 1.39 -2.57
C VAL A 155 14.24 1.35 -3.09
N MET A 156 13.44 0.44 -2.53
CA MET A 156 12.02 0.31 -2.86
C MET A 156 11.23 1.59 -2.50
N GLY A 157 10.16 1.87 -3.26
CA GLY A 157 9.31 3.06 -3.07
C GLY A 157 8.29 3.34 -4.18
N ARG A 158 7.97 2.33 -5.01
CA ARG A 158 7.04 2.38 -6.18
C ARG A 158 7.00 3.73 -6.93
N HIS A 159 5.87 4.44 -6.86
CA HIS A 159 5.47 5.59 -7.68
C HIS A 159 5.19 6.86 -6.86
N CYS A 160 5.71 6.98 -5.63
CA CYS A 160 6.03 8.32 -5.15
C CYS A 160 7.05 8.85 -6.17
N GLY A 161 6.68 9.86 -6.97
CA GLY A 161 7.27 10.12 -8.30
C GLY A 161 6.28 10.68 -9.29
N TYR A 162 6.02 11.99 -9.25
CA TYR A 162 5.27 12.65 -10.32
C TYR A 162 6.17 12.82 -11.55
N VAL A 163 5.72 12.30 -12.70
CA VAL A 163 6.22 12.71 -14.01
C VAL A 163 5.54 14.03 -14.38
N LEU A 164 6.27 15.15 -14.41
CA LEU A 164 5.77 16.43 -14.93
C LEU A 164 6.78 17.05 -15.89
N ALA A 165 6.35 17.23 -17.14
CA ALA A 165 6.87 18.23 -18.07
C ALA A 165 5.71 18.68 -18.99
N PRO A 166 5.73 19.88 -19.58
CA PRO A 166 5.50 21.17 -18.91
C PRO A 166 4.35 21.96 -19.58
N ARG A 167 3.78 22.97 -18.91
CA ARG A 167 3.33 24.20 -19.59
C ARG A 167 3.06 25.38 -18.65
N ARG A 168 3.73 26.50 -18.95
CA ARG A 168 3.35 27.85 -18.53
C ARG A 168 1.90 28.12 -18.97
N GLY A 169 1.06 28.49 -18.02
CA GLY A 169 -0.32 28.92 -18.25
C GLY A 169 -0.84 29.65 -17.01
N SER A 170 -0.90 30.97 -17.10
CA SER A 170 -1.46 31.91 -16.12
C SER A 170 -2.86 31.52 -15.65
N CYS A 171 -3.09 31.45 -14.32
CA CYS A 171 -4.43 31.30 -13.75
C CYS A 171 -4.68 32.29 -12.59
N HIS A 172 -5.79 33.01 -12.73
CA HIS A 172 -6.30 34.14 -11.95
C HIS A 172 -6.98 33.69 -10.62
N PRO A 173 -7.15 34.57 -9.60
CA PRO A 173 -7.35 34.19 -8.19
C PRO A 173 -8.82 34.11 -7.75
N LYS A 174 -9.67 33.29 -8.40
CA LYS A 174 -11.09 33.14 -7.97
C LYS A 174 -11.56 31.73 -7.59
N ASN A 175 -10.65 30.75 -7.48
CA ASN A 175 -11.00 29.37 -7.07
C ASN A 175 -10.20 28.86 -5.86
N TRP A 176 -9.87 29.73 -4.90
CA TRP A 176 -9.08 29.38 -3.71
C TRP A 176 -9.64 28.17 -2.92
N GLY A 177 -10.96 27.96 -2.89
CA GLY A 177 -11.59 26.84 -2.17
C GLY A 177 -11.51 25.46 -2.84
N LYS A 178 -11.31 25.38 -4.17
CA LYS A 178 -11.00 24.11 -4.88
C LYS A 178 -9.49 23.91 -5.07
N TRP A 179 -8.70 24.96 -4.87
CA TRP A 179 -7.25 24.97 -5.02
C TRP A 179 -6.51 24.49 -3.76
N LEU A 180 -7.10 24.69 -2.57
CA LEU A 180 -6.51 24.24 -1.29
C LEU A 180 -6.63 22.73 -1.00
N LYS A 181 -7.46 21.97 -1.74
CA LYS A 181 -7.59 20.52 -1.57
C LYS A 181 -6.71 19.69 -2.51
N SER A 182 -6.00 20.31 -3.45
CA SER A 182 -5.21 19.59 -4.47
C SER A 182 -3.69 19.77 -4.32
N ARG A 183 -3.18 20.29 -3.19
CA ARG A 183 -1.76 20.69 -3.11
C ARG A 183 -1.04 20.51 -1.78
N PHE A 184 -1.56 19.70 -0.88
CA PHE A 184 -0.82 19.28 0.31
C PHE A 184 -1.13 17.82 0.58
N TRP A 185 -0.25 16.91 0.14
CA TRP A 185 0.30 15.83 0.97
C TRP A 185 1.34 15.06 0.15
N PRO A 186 2.63 15.07 0.53
CA PRO A 186 3.64 14.34 -0.23
C PRO A 186 3.38 12.84 0.00
N HIS A 187 3.25 12.09 -1.09
CA HIS A 187 3.49 10.66 -1.01
C HIS A 187 5.00 10.55 -0.84
N PHE A 188 5.50 10.25 0.36
CA PHE A 188 6.92 10.28 0.68
C PHE A 188 7.61 8.97 0.29
N ARG A 189 8.77 9.02 -0.37
CA ARG A 189 9.80 7.97 -0.26
C ARG A 189 10.45 8.05 1.12
N TYR A 190 9.64 7.76 2.14
CA TYR A 190 10.06 7.73 3.54
C TYR A 190 11.30 6.84 3.70
N LEU A 191 11.32 5.68 3.05
CA LEU A 191 12.48 4.78 3.08
C LEU A 191 13.76 5.45 2.56
N ALA A 192 13.75 6.05 1.37
CA ALA A 192 14.96 6.66 0.80
C ALA A 192 15.49 7.81 1.66
N LEU A 193 14.61 8.69 2.12
CA LEU A 193 14.98 9.83 2.96
C LEU A 193 15.53 9.37 4.32
N ILE A 194 14.83 8.45 4.99
CA ILE A 194 15.25 7.97 6.31
C ILE A 194 16.51 7.13 6.21
N THR A 195 16.68 6.31 5.18
CA THR A 195 17.95 5.62 4.91
C THR A 195 19.07 6.62 4.73
N ALA A 196 18.91 7.64 3.88
CA ALA A 196 19.95 8.64 3.64
C ALA A 196 20.35 9.38 4.93
N LEU A 197 19.38 9.73 5.78
CA LEU A 197 19.63 10.33 7.09
C LEU A 197 20.34 9.35 8.05
N ALA A 198 19.93 8.09 8.06
CA ALA A 198 20.47 7.09 8.97
C ALA A 198 21.91 6.68 8.63
N CYS A 199 22.25 6.60 7.35
CA CYS A 199 23.61 6.24 6.91
C CYS A 199 24.52 7.44 6.63
N GLY A 200 23.99 8.68 6.70
CA GLY A 200 24.75 9.88 6.38
C GLY A 200 25.13 9.96 4.90
N ALA A 201 24.21 9.62 3.99
CA ALA A 201 24.47 9.65 2.56
C ALA A 201 24.83 11.06 2.07
N ASP A 202 25.80 11.14 1.16
CA ASP A 202 26.25 12.41 0.55
C ASP A 202 25.17 13.07 -0.30
N TRP A 203 24.29 12.25 -0.89
CA TRP A 203 23.20 12.66 -1.77
C TRP A 203 22.01 11.69 -1.69
N VAL A 204 20.81 12.21 -1.94
CA VAL A 204 19.58 11.39 -2.02
C VAL A 204 18.69 11.91 -3.14
N PHE A 205 18.16 10.99 -3.95
CA PHE A 205 17.14 11.31 -4.93
C PHE A 205 15.78 10.92 -4.38
N ILE A 206 14.96 11.93 -4.11
CA ILE A 206 13.58 11.73 -3.72
C ILE A 206 12.64 12.46 -4.70
N PRO A 207 11.56 11.82 -5.14
CA PRO A 207 10.66 12.38 -6.14
C PRO A 207 9.81 13.54 -5.63
N GLU A 208 9.63 13.66 -4.32
CA GLU A 208 8.91 14.77 -3.70
C GLU A 208 9.74 16.05 -3.74
N SER A 209 11.06 15.91 -3.87
CA SER A 209 12.02 17.00 -4.06
C SER A 209 12.96 16.63 -5.20
N PRO A 210 12.49 16.66 -6.46
CA PRO A 210 13.31 16.30 -7.60
C PRO A 210 14.54 17.23 -7.69
N PRO A 211 15.67 16.72 -8.20
CA PRO A 211 16.87 17.52 -8.37
C PRO A 211 16.62 18.71 -9.33
N GLU A 212 17.32 19.82 -9.08
CA GLU A 212 17.37 20.98 -10.01
C GLU A 212 18.17 20.63 -11.27
N ASP A 213 18.03 21.41 -12.36
CA ASP A 213 18.63 21.11 -13.67
C ASP A 213 20.18 21.01 -13.68
N ASP A 214 20.86 21.50 -12.64
CA ASP A 214 22.32 21.51 -12.47
C ASP A 214 22.84 20.51 -11.42
N TRP A 215 22.00 19.55 -11.01
CA TRP A 215 22.33 18.60 -9.95
C TRP A 215 23.57 17.75 -10.24
N GLU A 216 23.88 17.45 -11.51
CA GLU A 216 25.04 16.64 -11.87
C GLU A 216 26.35 17.34 -11.48
N GLU A 217 26.44 18.64 -11.73
CA GLU A 217 27.62 19.44 -11.37
C GLU A 217 27.74 19.57 -9.85
N HIS A 218 26.61 19.82 -9.18
CA HIS A 218 26.59 19.93 -7.72
C HIS A 218 27.00 18.62 -7.03
N LEU A 219 26.50 17.48 -7.53
CA LEU A 219 26.86 16.16 -7.02
C LEU A 219 28.35 15.88 -7.24
N CYS A 220 28.86 16.10 -8.46
CA CYS A 220 30.28 15.92 -8.75
C CYS A 220 31.17 16.76 -7.83
N ARG A 221 30.79 18.02 -7.60
CA ARG A 221 31.51 18.92 -6.68
C ARG A 221 31.51 18.35 -5.25
N ARG A 222 30.35 17.95 -4.73
CA ARG A 222 30.19 17.38 -3.38
C ARG A 222 31.00 16.09 -3.17
N LEU A 223 31.12 15.24 -4.19
CA LEU A 223 31.90 14.00 -4.11
C LEU A 223 33.41 14.23 -4.22
N THR A 224 33.84 15.42 -4.63
CA THR A 224 35.26 15.78 -4.79
C THR A 224 35.79 16.62 -3.62
N GLU A 225 34.90 17.29 -2.88
CA GLU A 225 35.18 18.02 -1.62
C GLU A 225 35.51 17.07 -0.46
#